data_AF-A0A7C8LX42-F1
#
_entry.id   AF-A0A7C8LX42-F1
#
_cell.length_a   1.000
_cell.length_b   1.000
_cell.length_c   1.000
_cell.angle_alpha   90.00
_cell.angle_beta   90.00
_cell.angle_gamma   90.00
#
_symmetry.space_group_name_H-M   'P 1'
#
loop_
_entity.id
_entity.type
_entity.pdbx_description
1 polymer ?
#
loop_
_entity_poly.entity_id
_entity_poly.type
_entity_poly.pdbx_seq_one_letter_code
_entity_poly.pdbx_strand_id
1 'polypeptide(L)'
;MAEQNKQQEEVVVDKGYASWSDLVKLEDYWAIWLGFAILVIGLIIYLPNEPKNLRETIAESNAIMQLEANKAPFKTIEYYKAADAKGMKATSSPIAKTIKKFQNKPHGWSTNPVDAFFMDSTQADAKKAKAVTKYEKVKKSCG
;
A
#
# COMPACT_ATOMS: atom_id res chain seq x y z
N MET A 1 -17.20 -27.87 63.43
CA MET A 1 -17.28 -28.55 62.11
C MET A 1 -18.22 -27.87 61.11
N ALA A 2 -18.96 -26.81 61.46
CA ALA A 2 -19.96 -26.20 60.56
C ALA A 2 -19.64 -24.78 60.03
N GLU A 3 -18.51 -24.16 60.43
CA GLU A 3 -18.16 -22.80 59.98
C GLU A 3 -17.08 -22.75 58.89
N GLN A 4 -16.31 -23.82 58.68
CA GLN A 4 -15.22 -23.82 57.69
C GLN A 4 -15.67 -24.01 56.24
N ASN A 5 -16.95 -24.36 56.01
CA ASN A 5 -17.46 -24.66 54.66
C ASN A 5 -18.03 -23.44 53.91
N LYS A 6 -18.27 -22.31 54.61
CA LYS A 6 -18.80 -21.08 53.98
C LYS A 6 -17.72 -20.19 53.36
N GLN A 7 -16.48 -20.28 53.83
CA GLN A 7 -15.39 -19.43 53.37
C GLN A 7 -14.70 -19.93 52.09
N GLN A 8 -15.00 -21.16 51.65
CA GLN A 8 -14.40 -21.74 50.44
C GLN A 8 -15.20 -21.40 49.16
N GLU A 9 -16.48 -21.04 49.28
CA GLU A 9 -17.29 -20.55 48.15
C GLU A 9 -17.02 -19.06 47.83
N GLU A 10 -16.45 -18.31 48.78
CA GLU A 10 -16.15 -16.88 48.66
C GLU A 10 -14.65 -16.62 48.43
N VAL A 11 -13.95 -17.51 47.74
CA VAL A 11 -12.64 -17.19 47.16
C VAL A 11 -12.79 -17.28 45.66
N VAL A 12 -13.14 -16.14 45.06
CA VAL A 12 -13.00 -15.93 43.61
C VAL A 12 -11.51 -15.97 43.31
N VAL A 13 -10.97 -17.17 43.10
CA VAL A 13 -9.64 -17.35 42.55
C VAL A 13 -9.75 -16.97 41.09
N ASP A 14 -9.41 -15.73 40.78
CA ASP A 14 -9.31 -15.25 39.41
C ASP A 14 -8.18 -16.00 38.74
N LYS A 15 -8.57 -17.07 38.05
CA LYS A 15 -7.70 -17.92 37.28
C LYS A 15 -7.45 -17.18 35.97
N GLY A 16 -6.49 -16.26 36.00
CA GLY A 16 -6.01 -15.50 34.83
C GLY A 16 -5.37 -16.40 33.79
N TYR A 17 -6.18 -17.26 33.15
CA TYR A 17 -5.78 -18.02 31.98
C TYR A 17 -6.10 -17.17 30.75
N ALA A 18 -5.07 -16.70 30.05
CA ALA A 18 -5.23 -16.15 28.72
C ALA A 18 -5.76 -17.27 27.81
N SER A 19 -7.08 -17.26 27.55
CA SER A 19 -7.71 -18.27 26.72
C SER A 19 -7.56 -17.90 25.25
N TRP A 20 -7.40 -18.88 24.36
CA TRP A 20 -7.44 -18.62 22.91
C TRP A 20 -8.80 -18.05 22.46
N SER A 21 -9.84 -18.22 23.28
CA SER A 21 -11.15 -17.59 23.08
C SER A 21 -11.14 -16.09 23.41
N ASP A 22 -10.29 -15.62 24.34
CA ASP A 22 -10.14 -14.18 24.62
C ASP A 22 -9.54 -13.43 23.43
N LEU A 23 -8.65 -14.06 22.66
CA LEU A 23 -8.07 -13.47 21.44
C LEU A 23 -9.10 -13.16 20.34
N VAL A 24 -10.29 -13.77 20.43
CA VAL A 24 -11.41 -13.58 19.48
C VAL A 24 -12.57 -12.82 20.13
N LYS A 25 -12.75 -12.93 21.45
CA LYS A 25 -13.86 -12.31 22.21
C LYS A 25 -13.50 -10.96 22.84
N LEU A 26 -12.24 -10.68 23.15
CA LEU A 26 -11.82 -9.34 23.60
C LEU A 26 -11.77 -8.39 22.40
N GLU A 27 -12.33 -7.21 22.60
CA GLU A 27 -12.44 -6.12 21.63
C GLU A 27 -11.07 -5.62 21.13
N ASP A 28 -10.02 -5.70 21.94
CA ASP A 28 -8.71 -5.13 21.61
C ASP A 28 -7.90 -5.92 20.56
N TYR A 29 -8.30 -7.15 20.19
CA TYR A 29 -7.55 -7.99 19.25
C TYR A 29 -7.87 -7.73 17.76
N TRP A 30 -8.85 -6.87 17.46
CA TRP A 30 -9.24 -6.53 16.09
C TRP A 30 -8.09 -6.00 15.23
N ALA A 31 -7.16 -5.23 15.83
CA ALA A 31 -6.00 -4.71 15.11
C ALA A 31 -5.07 -5.82 14.62
N ILE A 32 -4.89 -6.88 15.40
CA ILE A 32 -4.04 -8.03 15.05
C ILE A 32 -4.67 -8.81 13.90
N TRP A 33 -5.99 -9.03 13.94
CA TRP A 33 -6.72 -9.68 12.85
C TRP A 33 -6.71 -8.87 11.57
N LEU A 34 -6.86 -7.54 11.63
CA LEU A 34 -6.75 -6.66 10.47
C LEU A 34 -5.33 -6.68 9.89
N GLY A 35 -4.30 -6.62 10.74
CA GLY A 35 -2.92 -6.77 10.31
C GLY A 35 -2.66 -8.11 9.61
N PHE A 36 -3.14 -9.20 10.19
CA PHE A 36 -3.05 -10.54 9.61
C PHE A 36 -3.79 -10.65 8.28
N ALA A 37 -5.00 -10.10 8.18
CA ALA A 37 -5.78 -10.08 6.94
C ALA A 37 -5.06 -9.33 5.82
N ILE A 38 -4.46 -8.17 6.12
CA ILE A 38 -3.67 -7.39 5.16
C ILE A 38 -2.45 -8.19 4.67
N LEU A 39 -1.76 -8.91 5.57
CA LEU A 39 -0.63 -9.77 5.20
C LEU A 39 -1.06 -10.91 4.28
N VAL A 40 -2.17 -11.57 4.57
CA VAL A 40 -2.73 -12.64 3.74
C VAL A 40 -3.13 -12.12 2.36
N ILE A 41 -3.78 -10.96 2.28
CA ILE A 41 -4.12 -10.33 1.00
C ILE A 41 -2.85 -9.99 0.21
N GLY A 42 -1.82 -9.46 0.88
CA GLY A 42 -0.52 -9.21 0.27
C GLY A 42 0.10 -10.49 -0.32
N LEU A 43 0.11 -11.57 0.44
CA LEU A 43 0.58 -12.88 -0.02
C LEU A 43 -0.19 -13.36 -1.26
N ILE A 44 -1.52 -13.30 -1.25
CA ILE A 44 -2.36 -13.70 -2.38
C ILE A 44 -2.10 -12.87 -3.63
N ILE A 45 -1.81 -11.57 -3.49
CA ILE A 45 -1.53 -10.70 -4.63
C ILE A 45 -0.12 -10.92 -5.20
N TYR A 46 0.87 -11.14 -4.33
CA TYR A 46 2.29 -11.17 -4.74
C TYR A 46 2.82 -12.57 -5.07
N LEU A 47 2.32 -13.64 -4.46
CA LEU A 47 2.77 -15.03 -4.75
C LEU A 47 2.46 -15.49 -6.18
N PRO A 48 1.23 -15.36 -6.70
CA PRO A 48 0.90 -15.83 -8.05
C PRO A 48 1.30 -14.85 -9.15
N ASN A 49 1.65 -13.61 -8.80
CA ASN A 49 1.94 -12.54 -9.75
C ASN A 49 3.46 -12.33 -9.88
N GLU A 50 4.16 -13.39 -10.30
CA GLU A 50 5.55 -13.27 -10.74
C GLU A 50 5.63 -12.23 -11.87
N PRO A 51 6.60 -11.30 -11.85
CA PRO A 51 6.80 -10.36 -12.95
C PRO A 51 6.92 -11.13 -14.26
N LYS A 52 5.96 -10.88 -15.16
CA LYS A 52 5.99 -11.39 -16.53
C LYS A 52 7.38 -11.05 -17.11
N ASN A 53 8.13 -12.07 -17.51
CA ASN A 53 9.52 -12.03 -18.02
C ASN A 53 10.68 -12.17 -17.01
N LEU A 54 10.44 -12.48 -15.73
CA LEU A 54 11.55 -12.76 -14.78
C LEU A 54 12.53 -13.81 -15.30
N ARG A 55 12.00 -14.98 -15.71
CA ARG A 55 12.84 -16.13 -16.09
C ARG A 55 13.64 -15.86 -17.35
N GLU A 56 13.06 -15.17 -18.32
CA GLU A 56 13.70 -14.81 -19.59
C GLU A 56 14.81 -13.77 -19.37
N THR A 57 14.53 -12.67 -18.66
CA THR A 57 15.54 -11.66 -18.35
C THR A 57 16.67 -12.22 -17.47
N ILE A 58 16.37 -13.12 -16.53
CA ILE A 58 17.39 -13.80 -15.73
C ILE A 58 18.27 -14.69 -16.62
N ALA A 59 17.68 -15.43 -17.56
CA ALA A 59 18.42 -16.29 -18.49
C ALA A 59 19.31 -15.48 -19.44
N GLU A 60 18.78 -14.41 -20.04
CA GLU A 60 19.55 -13.50 -20.92
C GLU A 60 20.70 -12.82 -20.17
N SER A 61 20.44 -12.31 -18.97
CA SER A 61 21.48 -11.71 -18.12
C SER A 61 22.52 -12.75 -17.66
N ASN A 62 22.12 -13.99 -17.38
CA ASN A 62 23.07 -15.08 -17.08
C ASN A 62 23.97 -15.36 -18.29
N ALA A 63 23.42 -15.39 -19.50
CA ALA A 63 24.19 -15.61 -20.71
C ALA A 63 25.22 -14.48 -20.95
N ILE A 64 24.82 -13.22 -20.80
CA ILE A 64 25.72 -12.06 -20.93
C ILE A 64 26.84 -12.12 -19.88
N MET A 65 26.51 -12.41 -18.62
CA MET A 65 27.49 -12.49 -17.54
C MET A 65 28.49 -13.64 -17.75
N GLN A 66 28.07 -14.78 -18.33
CA GLN A 66 28.97 -15.88 -18.67
C GLN A 66 29.87 -15.55 -19.86
N LEU A 67 29.33 -14.92 -20.91
CA LEU A 67 30.11 -14.49 -22.07
C LEU A 67 31.17 -13.45 -21.69
N GLU A 68 30.85 -12.55 -20.76
CA GLU A 68 31.80 -11.57 -20.25
C GLU A 68 32.82 -12.15 -19.29
N ALA A 69 32.41 -13.07 -18.41
CA ALA A 69 33.33 -13.80 -17.54
C ALA A 69 34.35 -14.64 -18.35
N ASN A 70 33.94 -15.13 -19.53
CA ASN A 70 34.83 -15.83 -20.46
C ASN A 70 35.73 -14.89 -21.28
N LYS A 71 35.30 -13.64 -21.52
CA LYS A 71 36.05 -12.66 -22.33
C LYS A 71 37.08 -11.87 -21.53
N ALA A 72 36.81 -11.57 -20.26
CA ALA A 72 37.70 -10.77 -19.43
C ALA A 72 37.68 -11.23 -17.96
N PRO A 73 38.82 -11.23 -17.27
CA PRO A 73 38.91 -11.61 -15.85
C PRO A 73 38.34 -10.54 -14.89
N PHE A 74 37.80 -9.43 -15.41
CA PHE A 74 37.22 -8.34 -14.63
C PHE A 74 35.78 -8.05 -15.07
N LYS A 75 34.95 -7.59 -14.12
CA LYS A 75 33.54 -7.27 -14.36
C LYS A 75 33.42 -5.98 -15.18
N THR A 76 32.85 -6.06 -16.38
CA THR A 76 32.68 -4.90 -17.26
C THR A 76 31.39 -4.13 -16.94
N ILE A 77 31.20 -2.96 -17.54
CA ILE A 77 29.98 -2.15 -17.38
C ILE A 77 28.74 -2.96 -17.82
N GLU A 78 28.87 -3.79 -18.85
CA GLU A 78 27.79 -4.63 -19.36
C GLU A 78 27.44 -5.77 -18.40
N TYR A 79 28.42 -6.37 -17.71
CA TYR A 79 28.20 -7.30 -16.59
C TYR A 79 27.37 -6.66 -15.47
N TYR A 80 27.67 -5.41 -15.09
CA TYR A 80 26.91 -4.70 -14.07
C TYR A 80 25.49 -4.37 -14.54
N LYS A 81 25.31 -3.94 -15.79
CA LYS A 81 23.97 -3.72 -16.38
C LYS A 81 23.14 -5.01 -16.41
N ALA A 82 23.76 -6.14 -16.79
CA ALA A 82 23.11 -7.44 -16.76
C ALA A 82 22.75 -7.86 -15.32
N ALA A 83 23.64 -7.64 -14.35
CA ALA A 83 23.37 -7.92 -12.94
C ALA A 83 22.22 -7.06 -12.38
N ASP A 84 22.17 -5.77 -12.71
CA ASP A 84 21.08 -4.87 -12.30
C ASP A 84 19.74 -5.24 -12.94
N ALA A 85 19.75 -5.72 -14.20
CA ALA A 85 18.56 -6.20 -14.90
C ALA A 85 17.92 -7.43 -14.22
N LYS A 86 18.70 -8.23 -13.48
CA LYS A 86 18.16 -9.33 -12.64
C LYS A 86 17.51 -8.82 -11.36
N GLY A 87 17.80 -7.60 -10.92
CA GLY A 87 17.27 -6.98 -9.71
C GLY A 87 15.82 -6.50 -9.83
N MET A 88 14.97 -7.19 -10.61
CA MET A 88 13.56 -6.84 -10.76
C MET A 88 12.83 -7.00 -9.41
N LYS A 89 12.35 -5.88 -8.87
CA LYS A 89 11.65 -5.83 -7.57
C LYS A 89 10.15 -5.97 -7.79
N ALA A 90 9.45 -6.75 -6.97
CA ALA A 90 7.98 -6.81 -6.99
C ALA A 90 7.31 -5.42 -6.81
N THR A 91 8.01 -4.48 -6.16
CA THR A 91 7.61 -3.07 -5.99
C THR A 91 7.56 -2.27 -7.30
N SER A 92 8.24 -2.72 -8.37
CA SER A 92 8.20 -2.05 -9.68
C SER A 92 6.97 -2.45 -10.50
N SER A 93 6.18 -3.43 -10.04
CA SER A 93 4.96 -3.88 -10.70
C SER A 93 3.87 -2.78 -10.74
N PRO A 94 2.97 -2.79 -11.75
CA PRO A 94 1.88 -1.82 -11.84
C PRO A 94 0.97 -1.80 -10.61
N ILE A 95 0.67 -2.98 -10.05
CA ILE A 95 -0.14 -3.13 -8.83
C ILE A 95 0.55 -2.46 -7.63
N ALA A 96 1.85 -2.69 -7.45
CA ALA A 96 2.59 -2.10 -6.35
C ALA A 96 2.67 -0.56 -6.46
N LYS A 97 2.76 -0.02 -7.68
CA LYS A 97 2.71 1.43 -7.91
C LYS A 97 1.36 2.03 -7.55
N THR A 98 0.26 1.35 -7.85
CA THR A 98 -1.10 1.81 -7.48
C THR A 98 -1.30 1.80 -5.97
N ILE A 99 -0.90 0.71 -5.29
CA ILE A 99 -0.97 0.61 -3.83
C ILE A 99 -0.11 1.72 -3.19
N LYS A 100 1.11 1.93 -3.70
CA LYS A 100 1.99 3.00 -3.23
C LYS A 100 1.37 4.38 -3.43
N LYS A 101 0.72 4.64 -4.57
CA LYS A 101 0.05 5.92 -4.82
C LYS A 101 -1.10 6.16 -3.83
N PHE A 102 -1.81 5.11 -3.45
CA PHE A 102 -2.89 5.18 -2.47
C PHE A 102 -2.38 5.37 -1.03
N GLN A 103 -1.29 4.70 -0.66
CA GLN A 103 -0.69 4.80 0.68
C GLN A 103 0.24 6.02 0.85
N ASN A 104 0.59 6.69 -0.24
CA ASN A 104 1.38 7.91 -0.18
C ASN A 104 0.60 8.99 0.59
N LYS A 105 1.36 9.77 1.36
CA LYS A 105 0.82 10.89 2.14
C LYS A 105 0.07 11.88 1.24
N PRO A 106 -1.08 12.43 1.70
CA PRO A 106 -1.75 13.49 0.98
C PRO A 106 -0.77 14.66 0.82
N HIS A 107 -0.65 15.14 -0.42
CA HIS A 107 0.17 16.30 -0.71
C HIS A 107 -0.48 17.58 -0.16
N GLY A 108 0.30 18.66 -0.13
CA GLY A 108 -0.20 19.98 0.27
C GLY A 108 -1.39 20.42 -0.58
N TRP A 109 -2.20 21.30 -0.01
CA TRP A 109 -3.38 21.85 -0.66
C TRP A 109 -2.98 22.58 -1.95
N SER A 110 -3.56 22.17 -3.08
CA SER A 110 -3.35 22.84 -4.38
C SER A 110 -4.03 24.20 -4.48
N THR A 111 -4.84 24.55 -3.49
CA THR A 111 -5.70 25.73 -3.47
C THR A 111 -5.70 26.25 -2.05
N ASN A 112 -5.84 27.57 -1.87
CA ASN A 112 -5.87 28.14 -0.53
C ASN A 112 -7.12 27.61 0.20
N PRO A 113 -6.98 26.86 1.31
CA PRO A 113 -8.13 26.31 2.02
C PRO A 113 -9.05 27.38 2.59
N VAL A 114 -8.56 28.62 2.75
CA VAL A 114 -9.37 29.77 3.16
C VAL A 114 -10.37 30.19 2.08
N ASP A 115 -10.07 29.95 0.79
CA ASP A 115 -10.99 30.25 -0.32
C ASP A 115 -12.30 29.41 -0.25
N ALA A 116 -12.29 28.29 0.50
CA ALA A 116 -13.48 27.48 0.73
C ALA A 116 -14.46 28.13 1.72
N PHE A 117 -13.95 28.96 2.63
CA PHE A 117 -14.74 29.67 3.63
C PHE A 117 -15.04 31.11 3.21
N PHE A 118 -14.12 31.76 2.51
CA PHE A 118 -14.27 33.14 2.08
C PHE A 118 -13.82 33.30 0.63
N MET A 119 -14.78 33.50 -0.27
CA MET A 119 -14.53 33.83 -1.65
C MET A 119 -14.72 35.33 -1.84
N ASP A 120 -13.63 36.05 -2.14
CA ASP A 120 -13.70 37.46 -2.47
C ASP A 120 -14.52 37.70 -3.77
N SER A 121 -15.18 38.85 -3.87
CA SER A 121 -16.05 39.20 -5.01
C SER A 121 -15.29 39.18 -6.33
N THR A 122 -14.02 39.61 -6.33
CA THR A 122 -13.15 39.59 -7.51
C THR A 122 -12.87 38.17 -8.01
N GLN A 123 -12.71 37.20 -7.10
CA GLN A 123 -12.52 35.80 -7.45
C GLN A 123 -13.82 35.15 -7.94
N ALA A 124 -14.97 35.56 -7.39
CA ALA A 124 -16.28 35.09 -7.84
C ALA A 124 -16.58 35.53 -9.28
N ASP A 125 -16.30 36.78 -9.62
CA ASP A 125 -16.49 37.31 -10.98
C ASP A 125 -15.54 36.65 -11.99
N ALA A 126 -14.29 36.41 -11.60
CA ALA A 126 -13.34 35.66 -12.43
C ALA A 126 -13.80 34.21 -12.70
N LYS A 127 -14.39 33.53 -11.70
CA LYS A 127 -14.98 32.19 -11.87
C LYS A 127 -16.23 32.22 -12.74
N LYS A 128 -17.09 33.24 -12.57
CA LYS A 128 -18.29 33.46 -13.39
C LYS A 128 -17.93 33.67 -14.86
N ALA A 129 -16.97 34.53 -15.18
CA ALA A 129 -16.53 34.76 -16.56
C ALA A 129 -16.01 33.46 -17.23
N LYS A 130 -15.24 32.65 -16.50
CA LYS A 130 -14.79 31.32 -16.96
C LYS A 130 -15.95 30.34 -17.16
N ALA A 131 -16.95 30.38 -16.29
CA ALA A 131 -18.14 29.54 -16.41
C ALA A 131 -19.01 29.95 -17.62
N VAL A 132 -19.19 31.25 -17.86
CA VAL A 132 -19.95 31.78 -19.00
C VAL A 132 -19.29 31.37 -20.32
N THR A 133 -17.98 31.51 -20.46
CA THR A 133 -17.27 31.07 -21.68
C THR A 133 -17.37 29.56 -21.94
N LYS A 134 -17.36 28.74 -20.89
CA LYS A 134 -17.59 27.29 -21.00
C LYS A 134 -19.03 26.98 -21.38
N TYR A 135 -19.99 27.66 -20.77
CA TYR A 135 -21.43 27.52 -21.08
C TYR A 135 -21.72 27.92 -22.53
N GLU A 136 -21.18 29.03 -23.02
CA GLU A 136 -21.36 29.47 -24.41
C GLU A 136 -20.74 28.50 -25.41
N LYS A 137 -19.59 27.89 -25.12
CA LYS A 137 -19.01 26.81 -25.96
C LYS A 137 -19.89 25.57 -26.02
N VAL A 138 -20.49 25.17 -24.89
CA VAL A 138 -21.42 24.04 -24.85
C VAL A 138 -22.73 24.38 -25.57
N LYS A 139 -23.26 25.58 -25.36
CA LYS A 139 -24.47 26.06 -26.07
C LYS A 139 -24.28 26.11 -27.59
N LYS A 140 -23.10 26.52 -28.07
CA LYS A 140 -22.74 26.53 -29.50
C LYS A 140 -22.49 25.16 -30.11
N SER A 141 -22.35 24.10 -29.30
CA SER A 141 -22.18 22.72 -29.79
C SER A 141 -23.43 21.85 -29.62
N CYS A 142 -24.45 22.35 -28.91
CA CYS A 142 -25.73 21.67 -28.69
C CYS A 142 -26.92 22.33 -29.41
N GLY A 143 -26.67 23.34 -30.25
CA GLY A 143 -27.65 23.94 -31.16
C GLY A 143 -27.12 23.89 -32.58
#